data_AF-A0A7C7GB01-F1
#
_entry.id   AF-A0A7C7GB01-F1
#
_cell.length_a   1.000
_cell.length_b   1.000
_cell.length_c   1.000
_cell.angle_alpha   90.00
_cell.angle_beta   90.00
_cell.angle_gamma   90.00
#
_symmetry.space_group_name_H-M   'P 1'
#
loop_
_entity.id
_entity.type
_entity.pdbx_description
1 polymer ?
#
loop_
_entity_poly.entity_id
_entity_poly.type
_entity_poly.pdbx_seq_one_letter_code
_entity_poly.pdbx_strand_id
1 'polypeptide(L)'
;MAELATKIEAAQTMLHAAAATFDQGKLTSMLPILQAKVICSETAVEVTQELMTMFGGTAFAARLPFERYFRDARAGMIMALPNDQAYDGIAAGLFPKED
;
A
#
# COMPACT_ATOMS: atom_id res chain seq x y z
N MET A 1 -4.83 9.91 -14.49
CA MET A 1 -4.42 10.83 -13.40
C MET A 1 -5.47 10.94 -12.30
N ALA A 2 -6.71 11.34 -12.58
CA ALA A 2 -7.75 11.44 -11.54
C ALA A 2 -7.96 10.12 -10.78
N GLU A 3 -8.01 8.99 -11.49
CA GLU A 3 -8.13 7.66 -10.86
C GLU A 3 -6.97 7.33 -9.91
N LEU A 4 -5.73 7.60 -10.33
CA LEU A 4 -4.53 7.37 -9.50
C LEU A 4 -4.55 8.23 -8.24
N ALA A 5 -5.01 9.48 -8.34
CA ALA A 5 -5.19 10.35 -7.20
C ALA A 5 -6.27 9.79 -6.24
N THR A 6 -7.38 9.29 -6.77
CA THR A 6 -8.43 8.64 -5.96
C THR A 6 -7.90 7.39 -5.24
N LYS A 7 -7.05 6.59 -5.88
CA LYS A 7 -6.43 5.42 -5.24
C LYS A 7 -5.50 5.82 -4.09
N ILE A 8 -4.70 6.87 -4.26
CA ILE A 8 -3.87 7.42 -3.19
C ILE A 8 -4.73 7.87 -2.01
N GLU A 9 -5.80 8.62 -2.26
CA GLU A 9 -6.70 9.09 -1.21
C GLU A 9 -7.37 7.93 -0.45
N ALA A 10 -7.81 6.90 -1.17
CA ALA A 10 -8.38 5.70 -0.56
C ALA A 10 -7.37 4.97 0.34
N ALA A 11 -6.12 4.83 -0.13
CA ALA A 11 -5.05 4.21 0.65
C ALA A 11 -4.69 5.04 1.90
N GLN A 12 -4.58 6.38 1.76
CA GLN A 12 -4.33 7.29 2.88
C GLN A 12 -5.48 7.27 3.90
N THR A 13 -6.73 7.27 3.44
CA THR A 13 -7.90 7.18 4.31
C THR A 13 -7.87 5.90 5.14
N MET A 14 -7.57 4.75 4.52
CA MET A 14 -7.47 3.48 5.24
C MET A 14 -6.32 3.48 6.25
N LEU A 15 -5.15 3.98 5.87
CA LEU A 15 -3.99 4.13 6.75
C LEU A 15 -4.33 4.99 7.97
N HIS A 16 -4.92 6.16 7.75
CA HIS A 16 -5.27 7.08 8.84
C HIS A 16 -6.38 6.52 9.73
N ALA A 17 -7.36 5.81 9.18
CA ALA A 17 -8.39 5.14 9.96
C ALA A 17 -7.79 4.04 10.87
N ALA A 18 -6.86 3.24 10.34
CA ALA A 18 -6.17 2.21 11.11
C ALA A 18 -5.28 2.81 12.21
N ALA A 19 -4.51 3.86 11.89
CA ALA A 19 -3.68 4.59 12.86
C ALA A 19 -4.52 5.24 13.96
N ALA A 20 -5.61 5.92 13.61
CA ALA A 20 -6.51 6.54 14.59
C ALA A 20 -7.16 5.51 15.53
N THR A 21 -7.48 4.32 15.02
CA THR A 21 -8.01 3.21 15.84
C THR A 21 -6.96 2.70 16.83
N PHE A 22 -5.71 2.59 16.39
CA PHE A 22 -4.57 2.23 17.25
C PHE A 22 -4.32 3.27 18.35
N ASP A 23 -4.24 4.56 17.98
CA ASP A 23 -3.97 5.66 18.91
C ASP A 23 -5.06 5.80 19.99
N GLN A 24 -6.30 5.44 19.67
CA GLN A 24 -7.43 5.43 20.62
C GLN A 24 -7.43 4.20 21.54
N GLY A 25 -6.50 3.26 21.38
CA GLY A 25 -6.49 1.98 22.11
C GLY A 25 -7.65 1.07 21.73
N LYS A 26 -8.27 1.28 20.56
CA LYS A 26 -9.46 0.54 20.09
C LYS A 26 -9.10 -0.55 19.08
N LEU A 27 -7.82 -0.81 18.86
CA LEU A 27 -7.39 -1.85 17.93
C LEU A 27 -7.67 -3.23 18.56
N THR A 28 -8.70 -3.90 18.05
CA THR A 28 -9.14 -5.23 18.51
C THR A 28 -8.49 -6.38 17.75
N SER A 29 -7.90 -6.11 16.59
CA SER A 29 -7.18 -7.10 15.78
C SER A 29 -6.16 -6.43 14.86
N MET A 30 -5.22 -7.22 14.32
CA MET A 30 -4.24 -6.73 13.33
C MET A 30 -4.85 -6.51 11.93
N LEU A 31 -6.11 -6.89 11.71
CA LEU A 31 -6.75 -6.86 10.39
C LEU A 31 -6.70 -5.48 9.72
N PRO A 32 -7.07 -4.35 10.37
CA PRO A 32 -7.02 -3.04 9.74
C PRO A 32 -5.59 -2.59 9.39
N ILE A 33 -4.60 -3.02 10.19
CA ILE A 33 -3.19 -2.69 9.96
C ILE A 33 -2.65 -3.46 8.74
N LEU A 34 -2.98 -4.74 8.62
CA LEU A 34 -2.59 -5.56 7.47
C LEU A 34 -3.24 -5.05 6.18
N GLN A 35 -4.53 -4.72 6.22
CA GLN A 35 -5.24 -4.14 5.08
C GLN A 35 -4.63 -2.80 4.66
N ALA A 36 -4.36 -1.90 5.61
CA ALA A 36 -3.72 -0.62 5.35
C ALA A 36 -2.32 -0.78 4.72
N LYS A 37 -1.53 -1.74 5.21
CA LYS A 37 -0.21 -2.04 4.65
C LYS A 37 -0.31 -2.49 3.19
N VAL A 38 -1.21 -3.45 2.91
CA VAL A 38 -1.35 -4.03 1.58
C VAL A 38 -1.82 -2.98 0.59
N ILE A 39 -2.92 -2.26 0.90
CA ILE A 39 -3.46 -1.23 -0.01
C ILE A 39 -2.45 -0.12 -0.29
N CYS A 40 -1.68 0.32 0.72
CA CYS A 40 -0.67 1.37 0.51
C CYS A 40 0.48 0.89 -0.37
N SER A 41 0.99 -0.32 -0.12
CA SER A 41 2.11 -0.88 -0.90
C SER A 41 1.73 -1.10 -2.38
N GLU A 42 0.55 -1.66 -2.64
CA GLU A 42 0.08 -1.94 -4.00
C GLU A 42 -0.27 -0.65 -4.75
N THR A 43 -0.93 0.30 -4.08
CA THR A 43 -1.23 1.61 -4.65
C THR A 43 0.04 2.35 -5.04
N ALA A 44 1.08 2.32 -4.19
CA ALA A 44 2.35 2.97 -4.50
C ALA A 44 3.02 2.36 -5.74
N VAL A 45 3.03 1.03 -5.86
CA VAL A 45 3.56 0.34 -7.05
C VAL A 45 2.74 0.68 -8.29
N GLU A 46 1.42 0.64 -8.20
CA GLU A 46 0.55 0.95 -9.34
C GLU A 46 0.76 2.38 -9.83
N VAL A 47 0.69 3.37 -8.94
CA VAL A 47 0.84 4.79 -9.30
C VAL A 47 2.20 5.04 -9.93
N THR A 48 3.27 4.52 -9.33
CA THR A 48 4.62 4.76 -9.85
C THR A 48 4.85 4.03 -11.17
N GLN A 49 4.30 2.84 -11.36
CA GLN A 49 4.34 2.13 -12.63
C GLN A 49 3.61 2.90 -13.73
N GLU A 50 2.41 3.41 -13.44
CA GLU A 50 1.66 4.22 -14.40
C GLU A 50 2.40 5.52 -14.74
N LEU A 51 3.07 6.16 -13.77
CA LEU A 51 3.94 7.30 -14.04
C LEU A 51 5.09 6.93 -14.99
N MET A 52 5.73 5.77 -14.82
CA MET A 52 6.77 5.31 -15.74
C MET A 52 6.22 5.14 -17.17
N THR A 53 5.03 4.54 -17.31
CA THR A 53 4.38 4.36 -18.61
C THR A 53 3.99 5.68 -19.27
N MET A 54 3.34 6.58 -18.54
CA MET A 54 2.84 7.86 -19.08
C MET A 54 3.95 8.79 -19.55
N PHE A 55 5.11 8.78 -18.89
CA PHE A 55 6.25 9.62 -19.23
C PHE A 55 7.27 8.93 -20.16
N GLY A 56 7.08 7.64 -20.46
CA GLY A 56 7.91 6.86 -21.37
C GLY A 56 9.40 6.93 -21.04
N GLY A 57 10.26 7.06 -22.06
CA GLY A 57 11.71 7.16 -21.87
C GLY A 57 12.16 8.34 -21.00
N THR A 58 11.36 9.41 -20.93
CA THR A 58 11.67 10.57 -20.09
C THR A 58 11.57 10.25 -18.60
N ALA A 59 10.77 9.25 -18.21
CA ALA A 59 10.64 8.80 -16.82
C ALA A 59 11.95 8.28 -16.22
N PHE A 60 12.88 7.81 -17.08
CA PHE A 60 14.21 7.35 -16.69
C PHE A 60 15.25 8.47 -16.62
N ALA A 61 14.91 9.70 -17.02
CA ALA A 61 15.85 10.80 -16.98
C ALA A 61 16.16 11.18 -15.53
N ALA A 62 17.44 11.24 -15.16
CA ALA A 62 17.89 11.53 -13.79
C ALA A 62 17.38 12.87 -13.20
N ARG A 63 16.91 13.79 -14.04
CA ARG A 63 16.28 15.06 -13.62
C ARG A 63 14.85 14.89 -13.09
N LEU A 64 14.21 13.75 -13.35
CA LEU A 64 12.87 13.41 -12.84
C LEU A 64 12.99 12.27 -11.83
N PRO A 65 12.24 12.32 -10.72
CA PRO A 65 12.38 11.34 -9.65
C PRO A 65 11.60 10.04 -9.88
N PHE A 66 10.93 9.87 -11.02
CA PHE A 66 9.96 8.78 -11.24
C PHE A 66 10.56 7.39 -11.15
N GLU A 67 11.73 7.17 -11.76
CA GLU A 67 12.43 5.88 -11.68
C GLU A 67 12.77 5.50 -10.24
N ARG A 68 13.18 6.50 -9.43
CA ARG A 68 13.52 6.29 -8.02
C ARG A 68 12.28 5.90 -7.23
N TYR A 69 11.17 6.61 -7.43
CA TYR A 69 9.91 6.28 -6.77
C TYR A 69 9.41 4.89 -7.14
N PHE A 70 9.53 4.49 -8.41
CA PHE A 70 9.17 3.14 -8.84
C PHE A 70 10.02 2.06 -8.15
N ARG A 71 11.34 2.25 -8.08
CA ARG A 71 12.24 1.31 -7.36
C ARG A 71 11.92 1.25 -5.87
N ASP A 72 11.70 2.39 -5.23
CA ASP A 72 11.45 2.46 -3.78
C ASP A 72 10.07 1.84 -3.44
N ALA A 73 9.04 2.08 -4.26
CA ALA A 73 7.71 1.50 -4.07
C ALA A 73 7.74 -0.03 -4.08
N ARG A 74 8.57 -0.65 -4.93
CA ARG A 74 8.72 -2.11 -5.00
C ARG A 74 9.22 -2.72 -3.69
N ALA A 75 10.05 -2.02 -2.93
CA ALA A 75 10.52 -2.51 -1.63
C ALA A 75 9.36 -2.68 -0.63
N GLY A 76 8.32 -1.84 -0.71
CA GLY A 76 7.14 -1.91 0.15
C GLY A 76 6.34 -3.22 0.02
N MET A 77 6.50 -3.96 -1.08
CA MET A 77 5.82 -5.24 -1.30
C MET A 77 6.39 -6.40 -0.47
N ILE A 78 7.65 -6.27 -0.03
CA ILE A 78 8.42 -7.37 0.57
C ILE A 78 9.04 -7.02 1.92
N MET A 79 9.36 -5.75 2.17
CA MET A 79 10.03 -5.33 3.41
C MET A 79 9.09 -5.36 4.61
N ALA A 80 9.64 -5.71 5.78
CA ALA A 80 8.95 -5.93 7.07
C ALA A 80 7.98 -7.13 7.08
N LEU A 81 6.99 -7.13 6.20
CA LEU A 81 6.06 -8.24 6.00
C LEU A 81 5.77 -8.33 4.50
N PRO A 82 6.02 -9.45 3.83
CA PRO A 82 5.61 -9.65 2.44
C PRO A 82 4.09 -9.56 2.22
N ASN A 83 3.63 -9.10 1.04
CA ASN A 83 2.18 -8.95 0.78
C ASN A 83 1.42 -10.28 0.81
N ASP A 84 2.00 -11.36 0.30
CA ASP A 84 1.43 -12.72 0.36
C ASP A 84 1.15 -13.15 1.81
N GLN A 85 2.13 -12.99 2.71
CA GLN A 85 1.94 -13.28 4.13
C GLN A 85 0.93 -12.33 4.80
N ALA A 86 0.88 -11.07 4.37
CA ALA A 86 -0.12 -10.13 4.85
C ALA A 86 -1.54 -10.55 4.42
N TYR A 87 -1.70 -11.07 3.20
CA TYR A 87 -2.97 -11.63 2.73
C TYR A 87 -3.39 -12.86 3.53
N ASP A 88 -2.46 -13.75 3.89
CA ASP A 88 -2.75 -14.88 4.79
C ASP A 88 -3.26 -14.40 6.15
N GLY A 89 -2.63 -13.36 6.71
CA GLY A 89 -3.07 -12.73 7.96
C GLY A 89 -4.43 -12.04 7.86
N ILE A 90 -4.73 -11.41 6.72
CA ILE A 90 -6.05 -10.84 6.43
C ILE A 90 -7.11 -11.94 6.36
N ALA A 91 -6.83 -13.04 5.65
CA ALA A 91 -7.73 -14.17 5.53
C ALA A 91 -8.04 -14.78 6.91
N ALA A 92 -7.02 -14.99 7.75
CA ALA A 92 -7.20 -15.47 9.11
C ALA A 92 -8.02 -14.50 9.99
N GLY A 93 -7.86 -13.18 9.79
CA GLY A 93 -8.62 -12.17 10.52
C GLY A 93 -10.08 -12.05 10.08
N LEU A 94 -10.41 -12.40 8.83
CA LEU A 94 -11.78 -12.40 8.30
C LEU A 94 -12.54 -13.70 8.63
N PHE A 95 -11.84 -14.83 8.64
CA PHE A 95 -12.42 -16.15 8.89
C PHE A 95 -11.71 -16.83 10.07
N PRO A 96 -11.93 -16.36 11.31
CA PRO A 96 -11.39 -17.03 12.48
C PRO A 96 -11.93 -18.46 12.54
N LYS A 97 -11.05 -19.43 12.81
CA LYS A 97 -11.48 -20.82 13.03
C LYS A 97 -12.39 -20.84 14.26
N GLU A 98 -13.59 -21.38 14.10
CA GLU A 98 -14.43 -21.74 15.24
C GLU A 98 -13.69 -22.83 16.04
N ASP A 99 -13.60 -22.64 17.36
CA ASP A 99 -13.01 -23.59 18.31
C ASP A 99 -13.77 -24.94 18.34
#